data_AF-A0A6G9W1R2-F1
#
_entry.id   AF-A0A6G9W1R2-F1
#
_cell.length_a   1.000
_cell.length_b   1.000
_cell.length_c   1.000
_cell.angle_alpha   90.00
_cell.angle_beta   90.00
_cell.angle_gamma   90.00
#
_symmetry.space_group_name_H-M   'P 1'
#
loop_
_entity.id
_entity.type
_entity.pdbx_description
1 polymer ?
#
loop_
_entity_poly.entity_id
_entity_poly.type
_entity_poly.pdbx_seq_one_letter_code
_entity_poly.pdbx_strand_id
1 'polypeptide(L)'
;MAECRTACFCFTLNNYTAEDVGRLVALPSPYVCLFGKETAPSTGTPHLQGMLWREDDARFKRSTAEHVLGGRAFLTPCRDFDASMGYCVKEGDFYSNRLSPSELESARRLVAAASDLSTCNYWLGSALQHIEHPDDFLSDLSTHYHSHVHCAHCPKH
;
A
#
# COMPACT_ATOMS: atom_id res chain seq x y z
N MET A 1 -3.75 12.69 -14.54
CA MET A 1 -2.51 11.97 -14.88
C MET A 1 -1.36 12.83 -14.38
N ALA A 2 -0.89 12.60 -13.15
CA ALA A 2 0.25 13.34 -12.63
C ALA A 2 1.50 12.84 -13.36
N GLU A 3 1.92 13.55 -14.41
CA GLU A 3 3.22 13.27 -15.04
C GLU A 3 4.30 13.47 -13.98
N CYS A 4 5.03 12.40 -13.67
CA CYS A 4 6.21 12.48 -12.83
C CYS A 4 7.27 13.28 -13.60
N ARG A 5 7.25 14.61 -13.46
CA ARG A 5 8.24 15.51 -14.09
C ARG A 5 9.65 15.31 -13.52
N THR A 6 9.76 14.54 -12.43
CA THR A 6 10.97 14.25 -11.67
C THR A 6 11.37 12.78 -11.76
N ALA A 7 12.67 12.49 -11.82
CA ALA A 7 13.14 11.12 -11.78
C ALA A 7 12.75 10.45 -10.45
N CYS A 8 11.96 9.38 -10.53
CA CYS A 8 11.47 8.60 -9.41
C CYS A 8 12.02 7.17 -9.50
N PHE A 9 12.35 6.58 -8.35
CA PHE A 9 12.81 5.21 -8.24
C PHE A 9 11.85 4.41 -7.37
N CYS A 10 11.47 3.22 -7.84
CA CYS A 10 10.85 2.21 -7.02
C CYS A 10 11.95 1.41 -6.33
N PHE A 11 11.71 0.98 -5.10
CA PHE A 11 12.65 0.16 -4.36
C PHE A 11 11.96 -0.96 -3.59
N THR A 12 12.69 -2.06 -3.43
CA THR A 12 12.36 -3.12 -2.48
C THR A 12 13.49 -3.31 -1.48
N LEU A 13 13.15 -3.41 -0.20
CA LEU A 13 14.11 -3.70 0.87
C LEU A 13 13.65 -4.92 1.66
N ASN A 14 14.24 -6.07 1.35
CA ASN A 14 13.97 -7.32 2.03
C ASN A 14 14.66 -7.38 3.40
N ASN A 15 14.00 -7.99 4.38
CA ASN A 15 14.51 -8.14 5.75
C ASN A 15 15.02 -6.79 6.30
N TYR A 16 14.13 -5.80 6.27
CA TYR A 16 14.43 -4.47 6.78
C TYR A 16 14.63 -4.48 8.30
N THR A 17 15.47 -3.59 8.80
CA THR A 17 15.68 -3.38 10.24
C THR A 17 14.95 -2.12 10.72
N ALA A 18 14.86 -1.94 12.03
CA ALA A 18 14.36 -0.69 12.61
C ALA A 18 15.22 0.53 12.19
N GLU A 19 16.52 0.33 11.99
CA GLU A 19 17.43 1.38 11.52
C GLU A 19 17.13 1.79 10.09
N ASP A 20 16.75 0.84 9.21
CA ASP A 20 16.36 1.17 7.85
C ASP A 20 15.08 2.01 7.83
N VAL A 21 14.08 1.62 8.63
CA VAL A 21 12.84 2.41 8.77
C VAL A 21 13.16 3.79 9.33
N GLY A 22 13.99 3.87 10.38
CA GLY A 22 14.43 5.14 10.95
C GLY A 22 15.11 6.05 9.92
N ARG A 23 15.98 5.48 9.07
CA ARG A 23 16.64 6.22 7.98
C ARG A 23 15.64 6.77 6.97
N LEU A 24 14.67 5.97 6.54
CA LEU A 24 13.65 6.37 5.55
C LEU A 24 12.69 7.43 6.10
N VAL A 25 12.31 7.31 7.38
CA VAL A 25 11.46 8.28 8.08
C VAL A 25 12.20 9.61 8.32
N ALA A 26 13.50 9.56 8.57
CA ALA A 26 14.32 10.74 8.83
C ALA A 26 14.86 11.42 7.56
N LEU A 27 14.38 11.05 6.37
CA LEU A 27 14.86 11.65 5.13
C LEU A 27 14.56 13.15 5.08
N PRO A 28 15.59 14.00 4.90
CA PRO A 28 15.39 15.45 4.87
C PRO A 28 14.75 15.88 3.55
N SER A 29 14.12 17.06 3.55
CA SER A 29 13.80 17.77 2.31
C SER A 29 15.07 17.94 1.46
N PRO A 30 15.03 17.75 0.12
CA PRO A 30 13.85 17.63 -0.75
C PRO A 30 13.44 16.18 -1.07
N TYR A 31 13.98 15.18 -0.36
CA TYR A 31 13.67 13.78 -0.63
C TYR A 31 12.23 13.47 -0.23
N VAL A 32 11.55 12.73 -1.09
CA VAL A 32 10.21 12.23 -0.83
C VAL A 32 10.22 10.73 -0.88
N CYS A 33 9.75 10.12 0.20
CA CYS A 33 9.71 8.69 0.33
C CYS A 33 8.31 8.25 0.75
N LEU A 34 7.79 7.28 0.01
CA LEU A 34 6.58 6.53 0.32
C LEU A 34 6.98 5.05 0.37
N PHE A 35 6.61 4.33 1.42
CA PHE A 35 6.82 2.88 1.46
C PHE A 35 5.71 2.18 2.24
N GLY A 36 5.34 0.99 1.76
CA GLY A 36 4.50 0.03 2.45
C GLY A 36 5.33 -1.04 3.13
N LYS A 37 4.85 -1.52 4.28
CA LYS A 37 5.34 -2.74 4.90
C LYS A 37 4.52 -3.90 4.37
N GLU A 38 5.21 -4.88 3.83
CA GLU A 38 4.58 -6.05 3.23
C GLU A 38 5.20 -7.33 3.78
N THR A 39 4.42 -8.40 3.78
CA THR A 39 4.91 -9.75 4.07
C THR A 39 4.80 -10.57 2.81
N ALA A 40 5.92 -11.12 2.33
CA ALA A 40 5.93 -11.91 1.11
C ALA A 40 5.08 -13.18 1.30
N PRO A 41 4.05 -13.43 0.45
CA PRO A 41 3.11 -14.55 0.68
C PRO A 41 3.76 -15.93 0.66
N SER A 42 4.81 -16.12 -0.15
CA SER A 42 5.47 -17.41 -0.37
C SER A 42 6.59 -17.70 0.62
N THR A 43 7.33 -16.68 1.06
CA THR A 43 8.50 -16.82 1.93
C THR A 43 8.25 -16.36 3.37
N GLY A 44 7.16 -15.62 3.62
CA GLY A 44 6.85 -15.02 4.92
C GLY A 44 7.81 -13.90 5.33
N THR A 45 8.72 -13.48 4.45
CA THR A 45 9.76 -12.50 4.81
C THR A 45 9.21 -11.07 4.74
N PRO A 46 9.47 -10.24 5.76
CA PRO A 46 9.07 -8.84 5.75
C PRO A 46 9.92 -8.07 4.73
N HIS A 47 9.28 -7.19 3.98
CA HIS A 47 9.97 -6.30 3.06
C HIS A 47 9.27 -4.95 2.99
N LEU A 48 10.05 -3.92 2.63
CA LEU A 48 9.49 -2.62 2.29
C LEU A 48 9.39 -2.53 0.77
N GLN A 49 8.21 -2.16 0.28
CA GLN A 49 7.98 -1.79 -1.11
C GLN A 49 7.74 -0.28 -1.14
N GLY A 50 8.59 0.46 -1.85
CA GLY A 50 8.54 1.93 -1.78
C GLY A 50 8.93 2.65 -3.05
N MET A 51 8.81 3.96 -2.98
CA MET A 51 9.18 4.94 -3.98
C MET A 51 10.03 6.04 -3.33
N LEU A 52 11.02 6.52 -4.08
CA LEU A 52 11.89 7.62 -3.68
C LEU A 52 12.07 8.58 -4.87
N TRP A 53 11.78 9.86 -4.64
CA TRP A 53 12.04 10.91 -5.62
C TRP A 53 12.48 12.20 -4.93
N ARG A 54 12.86 13.19 -5.73
CA ARG A 54 13.12 14.56 -5.29
C ARG A 54 12.14 15.48 -5.99
N GLU A 55 11.58 16.45 -5.27
CA GLU A 55 10.67 17.43 -5.89
C GLU A 55 11.40 18.53 -6.67
N ASP A 56 12.66 18.78 -6.33
CA ASP A 56 13.45 19.88 -6.86
C ASP A 56 14.38 19.48 -8.01
N ASP A 57 14.50 18.18 -8.32
CA ASP A 57 15.51 17.68 -9.25
C ASP A 57 14.97 16.57 -10.16
N ALA A 58 14.71 16.96 -11.42
CA ALA A 58 14.28 16.03 -12.45
C ALA A 58 15.39 15.06 -12.93
N ARG A 59 16.64 15.28 -12.51
CA ARG A 59 17.80 14.45 -12.85
C ARG A 59 18.32 13.66 -11.66
N PHE A 60 17.44 13.38 -10.69
CA PHE A 60 17.78 12.58 -9.52
C PHE A 60 18.47 11.26 -9.92
N LYS A 61 19.73 11.12 -9.51
CA LYS A 61 20.59 10.02 -9.96
C LYS A 61 20.34 8.76 -9.13
N ARG A 62 20.37 7.61 -9.81
CA ARG A 62 20.26 6.29 -9.18
C ARG A 62 21.28 6.08 -8.06
N SER A 63 22.54 6.47 -8.25
CA SER A 63 23.58 6.30 -7.23
C SER A 63 23.30 7.10 -5.95
N THR A 64 22.69 8.28 -6.07
CA THR A 64 22.23 9.06 -4.93
C THR A 64 21.06 8.36 -4.24
N ALA A 65 20.10 7.83 -4.99
CA ALA A 65 19.00 7.05 -4.45
C ALA A 65 19.49 5.80 -3.68
N GLU A 66 20.45 5.05 -4.23
CA GLU A 66 21.06 3.89 -3.57
C GLU A 66 21.72 4.27 -2.25
N HIS A 67 22.47 5.39 -2.23
CA HIS A 67 23.11 5.88 -1.02
C HIS A 67 22.08 6.28 0.05
N VAL A 68 21.05 7.02 -0.33
CA VAL A 68 19.98 7.50 0.56
C VAL A 68 19.19 6.33 1.16
N LEU A 69 18.97 5.26 0.41
CA LEU A 69 18.31 4.05 0.88
C LEU A 69 19.22 3.13 1.72
N GLY A 70 20.50 3.45 1.89
CA GLY A 70 21.46 2.66 2.67
C GLY A 70 22.06 1.46 1.93
N GLY A 71 22.01 1.46 0.59
CA GLY A 71 22.76 0.55 -0.28
C GLY A 71 22.26 -0.90 -0.37
N ARG A 72 21.31 -1.32 0.47
CA ARG A 72 20.74 -2.69 0.43
C ARG A 72 19.49 -2.84 -0.40
N ALA A 73 18.82 -1.73 -0.69
CA ALA A 73 17.57 -1.75 -1.44
C ALA A 73 17.83 -2.11 -2.91
N PHE A 74 16.93 -2.87 -3.51
CA PHE A 74 16.92 -3.11 -4.94
C PHE A 74 16.13 -1.99 -5.62
N LEU A 75 16.79 -1.20 -6.48
CA LEU A 75 16.18 -0.04 -7.14
C LEU A 75 15.87 -0.31 -8.61
N THR A 76 14.71 0.16 -9.04
CA THR A 76 14.30 0.23 -10.45
C THR A 76 13.76 1.63 -10.78
N PRO A 77 13.90 2.11 -12.03
CA PRO A 77 13.25 3.35 -12.43
C PRO A 77 11.72 3.19 -12.37
N CYS A 78 11.04 4.18 -11.81
CA CYS A 78 9.58 4.23 -11.79
C CYS A 78 9.06 4.44 -13.21
N ARG A 79 8.25 3.49 -13.70
CA ARG A 79 7.65 3.56 -15.05
C ARG A 79 6.28 4.22 -15.03
N ASP A 80 5.51 3.91 -14.00
CA ASP A 80 4.15 4.41 -13.79
C ASP A 80 4.03 4.82 -12.33
N PHE A 81 3.82 6.12 -12.10
CA PHE A 81 3.82 6.71 -10.77
C PHE A 81 2.59 6.28 -9.96
N ASP A 82 1.41 6.32 -10.58
CA ASP A 82 0.13 6.02 -9.92
C ASP A 82 0.07 4.52 -9.59
N ALA A 83 0.48 3.66 -10.52
CA ALA A 83 0.55 2.22 -10.28
C ALA A 83 1.57 1.87 -9.18
N SER A 84 2.75 2.50 -9.20
CA SER A 84 3.78 2.28 -8.18
C SER A 84 3.33 2.74 -6.79
N MET A 85 2.58 3.85 -6.72
CA MET A 85 1.97 4.31 -5.48
C MET A 85 0.95 3.29 -4.97
N GLY A 86 0.12 2.72 -5.85
CA GLY A 86 -0.81 1.65 -5.53
C GLY A 86 -0.12 0.44 -4.88
N TYR A 87 1.03 0.03 -5.40
CA TYR A 87 1.82 -1.04 -4.77
C TYR A 87 2.28 -0.67 -3.36
N CYS A 88 2.71 0.56 -3.12
CA CYS A 88 3.21 0.98 -1.81
C CYS A 88 2.11 1.02 -0.72
N VAL A 89 0.84 1.15 -1.10
CA VAL A 89 -0.27 1.29 -0.13
C VAL A 89 -1.13 0.03 -0.03
N LYS A 90 -0.86 -1.01 -0.82
CA LYS A 90 -1.76 -2.16 -1.01
C LYS A 90 -2.12 -2.92 0.28
N GLU A 91 -1.16 -3.09 1.19
CA GLU A 91 -1.34 -3.82 2.46
C GLU A 91 -1.88 -2.92 3.60
N GLY A 92 -2.10 -1.63 3.33
CA GLY A 92 -2.64 -0.68 4.30
C GLY A 92 -1.66 -0.18 5.38
N ASP A 93 -0.54 -0.86 5.64
CA ASP A 93 0.54 -0.34 6.52
C ASP A 93 1.62 0.38 5.71
N PHE A 94 1.47 1.69 5.50
CA PHE A 94 2.42 2.52 4.75
C PHE A 94 2.81 3.80 5.48
N TYR A 95 3.93 4.38 5.08
CA TYR A 95 4.46 5.65 5.56
C TYR A 95 4.80 6.57 4.39
N SER A 96 4.58 7.87 4.56
CA SER A 96 5.04 8.92 3.66
C SER A 96 5.57 10.09 4.46
N ASN A 97 6.74 10.62 4.11
CA ASN A 97 7.29 11.81 4.75
C ASN A 97 6.60 13.12 4.30
N ARG A 98 5.59 13.02 3.41
CA ARG A 98 4.73 14.15 2.99
C ARG A 98 3.47 14.30 3.81
N LEU A 99 3.14 13.29 4.60
CA LEU A 99 1.89 13.27 5.37
C LEU A 99 2.24 13.41 6.85
N SER A 100 1.49 14.27 7.53
CA SER A 100 1.48 14.32 8.99
C SER A 100 0.96 12.99 9.57
N PRO A 101 1.23 12.71 10.86
CA PRO A 101 0.70 11.52 11.51
C PRO A 101 -0.83 11.37 11.41
N SER A 102 -1.58 12.48 11.49
CA SER A 102 -3.05 12.46 11.36
C SER A 102 -3.52 12.18 9.93
N GLU A 103 -2.78 12.67 8.92
CA GLU A 103 -3.10 12.40 7.51
C GLU A 103 -2.78 10.95 7.16
N LEU A 104 -1.67 10.40 7.67
CA LEU A 104 -1.35 8.97 7.52
C LEU A 104 -2.46 8.10 8.12
N GLU A 105 -2.90 8.40 9.34
CA GLU A 105 -3.98 7.65 9.99
C GLU A 105 -5.28 7.71 9.16
N SER A 106 -5.64 8.89 8.68
CA SER A 106 -6.83 9.07 7.84
C SER A 106 -6.72 8.30 6.52
N ALA A 107 -5.55 8.37 5.86
CA ALA A 107 -5.30 7.66 4.61
C ALA A 107 -5.35 6.15 4.78
N ARG A 108 -4.75 5.61 5.86
CA ARG A 108 -4.78 4.18 6.17
C ARG A 108 -6.21 3.68 6.41
N ARG A 109 -7.04 4.46 7.13
CA ARG A 109 -8.47 4.14 7.32
C ARG A 109 -9.23 4.10 6.00
N LEU A 110 -8.98 5.06 5.11
CA LEU A 110 -9.62 5.09 3.79
C LEU A 110 -9.21 3.89 2.94
N VAL A 111 -7.91 3.53 2.95
CA VAL A 111 -7.41 2.34 2.25
C VAL A 111 -8.04 1.06 2.81
N ALA A 112 -8.13 0.92 4.14
CA ALA A 112 -8.79 -0.22 4.77
C ALA A 112 -10.27 -0.34 4.34
N ALA A 113 -11.02 0.77 4.40
CA ALA A 113 -12.42 0.79 3.97
C ALA A 113 -12.58 0.45 2.47
N ALA A 114 -11.66 0.91 1.62
CA ALA A 114 -11.67 0.58 0.19
C ALA A 114 -11.39 -0.91 -0.05
N SER A 115 -10.46 -1.51 0.70
CA SER A 115 -10.19 -2.95 0.65
C SER A 115 -11.41 -3.77 1.08
N ASP A 116 -12.11 -3.36 2.13
CA ASP A 116 -13.33 -4.03 2.59
C ASP A 116 -14.43 -4.00 1.51
N LEU A 117 -14.65 -2.83 0.88
CA LEU A 117 -15.59 -2.69 -0.24
C LEU A 117 -15.22 -3.56 -1.44
N SER A 118 -13.93 -3.65 -1.77
CA SER A 118 -13.45 -4.52 -2.85
C SER A 118 -13.75 -6.00 -2.57
N THR A 119 -13.54 -6.46 -1.34
CA THR A 119 -13.87 -7.82 -0.92
C THR A 119 -15.37 -8.09 -0.99
N CYS A 120 -16.20 -7.13 -0.56
CA CYS A 120 -17.66 -7.24 -0.67
C CYS A 120 -18.11 -7.35 -2.13
N ASN A 121 -17.54 -6.52 -3.02
CA ASN A 121 -17.86 -6.56 -4.45
C ASN A 121 -17.44 -7.87 -5.11
N TYR A 122 -16.27 -8.40 -4.77
CA TYR A 122 -15.82 -9.71 -5.25
C TYR A 122 -16.80 -10.81 -4.83
N TRP A 123 -17.19 -10.83 -3.56
CA TRP A 123 -18.15 -11.80 -3.04
C TRP A 123 -19.50 -11.70 -3.75
N LEU A 124 -20.04 -10.49 -3.94
CA LEU A 124 -21.28 -10.28 -4.68
C LEU A 124 -21.18 -10.81 -6.12
N GLY A 125 -20.07 -10.55 -6.81
CA GLY A 125 -19.82 -11.07 -8.16
C GLY A 125 -19.82 -12.60 -8.20
N SER A 126 -19.15 -13.27 -7.26
CA SER A 126 -19.16 -14.73 -7.14
C SER A 126 -20.56 -15.27 -6.82
N ALA A 127 -21.28 -14.64 -5.89
CA ALA A 127 -22.62 -15.06 -5.50
C ALA A 127 -23.60 -14.98 -6.68
N LEU A 128 -23.52 -13.91 -7.50
CA LEU A 128 -24.33 -13.75 -8.71
C LEU A 128 -24.11 -14.86 -9.76
N GLN A 129 -22.90 -15.45 -9.82
CA GLN A 129 -22.59 -16.55 -10.74
C GLN A 129 -23.21 -17.89 -10.32
N HIS A 130 -23.66 -18.01 -9.07
CA HIS A 130 -24.27 -19.22 -8.51
C HIS A 130 -25.82 -19.15 -8.41
N ILE A 131 -26.44 -18.12 -9.01
CA ILE A 131 -27.91 -17.86 -8.97
C ILE A 131 -28.76 -18.88 -9.77
N GLU A 132 -28.20 -19.99 -10.26
CA GLU A 132 -29.03 -21.08 -10.82
C GLU A 132 -29.99 -21.70 -9.76
N HIS A 133 -29.76 -21.41 -8.46
CA HIS A 133 -30.62 -21.83 -7.34
C HIS A 133 -30.97 -20.64 -6.41
N PRO A 134 -32.10 -19.95 -6.62
CA PRO A 134 -32.44 -18.72 -5.92
C PRO A 134 -32.72 -18.88 -4.41
N ASP A 135 -33.12 -20.07 -3.96
CA ASP A 135 -33.35 -20.34 -2.53
C ASP A 135 -32.03 -20.47 -1.74
N ASP A 136 -30.97 -20.99 -2.37
CA ASP A 136 -29.64 -21.12 -1.76
C ASP A 136 -28.98 -19.73 -1.62
N PHE A 137 -29.16 -18.86 -2.62
CA PHE A 137 -28.63 -17.49 -2.64
C PHE A 137 -29.09 -16.63 -1.46
N LEU A 138 -30.36 -16.71 -1.06
CA LEU A 138 -30.88 -15.93 0.07
C LEU A 138 -30.29 -16.36 1.43
N SER A 139 -29.98 -17.65 1.57
CA SER A 139 -29.35 -18.20 2.78
C SER A 139 -27.87 -17.81 2.89
N ASP A 140 -27.15 -17.80 1.77
CA ASP A 140 -25.75 -17.37 1.68
C ASP A 140 -25.61 -15.85 1.88
N LEU A 141 -26.54 -15.06 1.34
CA LEU A 141 -26.57 -13.61 1.50
C LEU A 141 -26.80 -13.19 2.96
N SER A 142 -27.69 -13.88 3.66
CA SER A 142 -27.92 -13.68 5.10
C SER A 142 -26.66 -13.99 5.92
N THR A 143 -26.02 -15.13 5.64
CA THR A 143 -24.80 -15.58 6.35
C THR A 143 -23.62 -14.63 6.10
N HIS A 144 -23.47 -14.13 4.87
CA HIS A 144 -22.42 -13.16 4.52
C HIS A 144 -22.70 -11.78 5.13
N TYR A 145 -23.94 -11.29 5.07
CA TYR A 145 -24.35 -10.05 5.73
C TYR A 145 -24.06 -10.08 7.24
N HIS A 146 -24.38 -11.18 7.92
CA HIS A 146 -24.09 -11.35 9.35
C HIS A 146 -22.61 -11.44 9.69
N SER A 147 -21.78 -12.04 8.82
CA SER A 147 -20.34 -12.19 9.06
C SER A 147 -19.50 -10.96 8.69
N HIS A 148 -19.89 -10.20 7.66
CA HIS A 148 -19.08 -9.10 7.12
C HIS A 148 -19.68 -7.72 7.40
N VAL A 149 -21.00 -7.54 7.21
CA VAL A 149 -21.66 -6.23 7.38
C VAL A 149 -21.94 -5.95 8.86
N HIS A 150 -22.41 -6.96 9.61
CA HIS A 150 -22.66 -6.82 11.05
C HIS A 150 -21.37 -6.75 11.89
N CYS A 151 -20.26 -7.33 11.41
CA CYS A 151 -18.97 -7.29 12.10
C CYS A 151 -18.25 -5.94 11.91
N ALA A 152 -18.35 -5.33 10.72
CA ALA A 152 -17.77 -4.01 10.43
C ALA A 152 -18.48 -2.84 11.15
N HIS A 153 -19.74 -3.02 11.57
CA HIS A 153 -20.55 -1.97 12.23
C HIS A 153 -20.77 -2.18 13.74
N CYS A 154 -20.17 -3.19 14.35
CA CYS A 154 -20.25 -3.37 15.80
C CYS A 154 -19.03 -2.71 16.46
N PRO A 155 -19.16 -1.54 17.12
CA PRO A 155 -18.13 -1.08 18.03
C PRO A 155 -17.97 -2.16 19.10
N LYS A 156 -16.77 -2.74 19.19
CA LYS A 156 -16.42 -3.61 20.31
C LYS A 156 -16.52 -2.75 21.58
N HIS A 157 -17.60 -2.95 22.34
CA HIS A 157 -17.77 -2.42 23.69
C HIS A 157 -16.75 -3.04 24.64
#